data_AF-A0A1V8U6J5-F1
#
_entry.id   AF-A0A1V8U6J5-F1
#
_cell.length_a   1.000
_cell.length_b   1.000
_cell.length_c   1.000
_cell.angle_alpha   90.00
_cell.angle_beta   90.00
_cell.angle_gamma   90.00
#
_symmetry.space_group_name_H-M   'P 1'
#
loop_
_entity.id
_entity.type
_entity.pdbx_description
1 polymer ?
#
loop_
_entity_poly.entity_id
_entity_poly.type
_entity_poly.pdbx_seq_one_letter_code
_entity_poly.pdbx_strand_id
1 'polypeptide(L)' 'RAVSTAQGEALAQELGIPFMEVSAKSNINVEKAFFSLAGDIKKRIVDTQQPQQQQQPTGGVQVGGGQGVAGLGKNCC' A
#
# COMPACT_ATOMS: atom_id res chain seq x y z
N ARG A 1 -25.21 -1.13 10.87
CA ARG A 1 -24.23 -0.32 10.11
C ARG A 1 -24.21 1.08 10.74
N ALA A 2 -23.05 1.61 11.11
CA ALA A 2 -22.94 2.88 11.85
C ALA A 2 -22.86 4.14 10.97
N VAL A 3 -22.39 4.01 9.72
CA VAL A 3 -22.19 5.11 8.76
C VAL A 3 -22.92 4.76 7.48
N SER A 4 -23.73 5.64 6.90
CA SER A 4 -24.39 5.37 5.61
C SER A 4 -23.42 5.47 4.43
N THR A 5 -23.79 4.92 3.27
CA THR A 5 -22.96 5.00 2.06
C THR A 5 -22.78 6.46 1.63
N ALA A 6 -23.88 7.23 1.64
CA ALA A 6 -23.88 8.65 1.30
C ALA A 6 -22.96 9.47 2.22
N GLN A 7 -22.89 9.15 3.51
CA GLN A 7 -21.97 9.82 4.43
C GLN A 7 -20.51 9.50 4.11
N GLY A 8 -20.20 8.25 3.77
CA GLY A 8 -18.85 7.85 3.35
C GLY A 8 -18.44 8.51 2.03
N GLU A 9 -19.35 8.57 1.05
CA GLU A 9 -19.14 9.23 -0.23
C GLU A 9 -18.93 10.74 -0.07
N ALA A 10 -19.75 11.41 0.74
CA ALA A 10 -19.62 12.84 0.98
C ALA A 10 -18.26 13.20 1.60
N LEU A 11 -17.79 12.44 2.59
CA LEU A 11 -16.49 12.65 3.21
C LEU A 11 -15.33 12.42 2.22
N ALA A 12 -15.44 11.40 1.37
CA ALA A 12 -14.42 11.13 0.36
C ALA A 12 -14.34 12.23 -0.70
N GLN A 13 -15.49 12.81 -1.09
CA GLN A 13 -15.56 13.97 -1.97
C GLN A 13 -14.90 15.20 -1.34
N GLU A 14 -15.16 15.46 -0.05
CA GLU A 14 -14.53 16.56 0.69
C GLU A 14 -12.99 16.41 0.74
N LEU A 15 -12.51 15.19 0.95
CA LEU A 15 -11.07 14.88 1.01
C LEU A 15 -10.42 14.73 -0.38
N GLY A 16 -11.20 14.75 -1.45
CA GLY A 16 -10.69 14.53 -2.81
C GLY A 16 -10.11 13.13 -3.04
N ILE A 17 -10.60 12.12 -2.33
CA ILE A 17 -10.16 10.72 -2.44
C ILE A 17 -11.27 9.83 -3.02
N PRO A 18 -10.94 8.76 -3.75
CA PRO A 18 -11.94 7.82 -4.24
C PRO A 18 -12.57 7.01 -3.10
N PHE A 19 -13.84 6.66 -3.25
CA PHE A 19 -14.61 5.85 -2.30
C PHE A 19 -15.12 4.56 -2.93
N MET A 20 -15.11 3.46 -2.16
CA MET A 20 -15.71 2.18 -2.54
C MET A 20 -16.07 1.37 -1.30
N GLU A 21 -17.29 0.82 -1.26
CA GLU A 21 -17.68 -0.13 -0.21
C GLU A 21 -17.18 -1.54 -0.52
N VAL A 22 -16.56 -2.20 0.45
CA VAL A 22 -15.96 -3.53 0.28
C VAL A 22 -16.38 -4.44 1.45
N SER A 23 -16.72 -5.70 1.15
CA SER A 23 -16.93 -6.72 2.16
C SER A 23 -15.94 -7.86 1.97
N ALA A 24 -14.93 -7.92 2.84
CA ALA A 24 -13.97 -9.03 2.85
C ALA A 24 -14.66 -10.36 3.19
N LYS A 25 -15.63 -10.34 4.12
CA LYS A 25 -16.37 -11.54 4.56
C LYS A 25 -17.18 -12.17 3.42
N SER A 26 -17.79 -11.34 2.58
CA SER A 26 -18.67 -11.79 1.49
C SER A 26 -18.01 -11.70 0.11
N ASN A 27 -16.71 -11.40 0.06
CA ASN A 27 -15.95 -11.16 -1.16
C ASN A 27 -16.60 -10.14 -2.13
N ILE A 28 -17.19 -9.07 -1.60
CA ILE A 28 -17.82 -8.02 -2.41
C ILE A 28 -16.81 -6.90 -2.64
N ASN A 29 -16.59 -6.55 -3.91
CA ASN A 29 -15.72 -5.46 -4.37
C ASN A 29 -14.23 -5.59 -3.99
N VAL A 30 -13.79 -6.73 -3.45
CA VAL A 30 -12.40 -6.94 -3.01
C VAL A 30 -11.44 -6.81 -4.20
N GLU A 31 -11.64 -7.61 -5.25
CA GLU A 31 -10.79 -7.56 -6.45
C GLU A 31 -10.80 -6.19 -7.11
N LYS A 32 -11.99 -5.60 -7.27
CA LYS A 32 -12.18 -4.27 -7.86
C LYS A 32 -11.40 -3.19 -7.08
N ALA A 33 -11.41 -3.25 -5.75
CA ALA A 33 -10.68 -2.30 -4.91
C ALA A 33 -9.17 -2.39 -5.16
N PHE A 34 -8.61 -3.61 -5.23
CA PHE A 34 -7.19 -3.81 -5.52
C PHE A 34 -6.80 -3.34 -6.93
N PHE A 35 -7.58 -3.71 -7.95
CA PHE A 35 -7.29 -3.30 -9.32
C PHE A 35 -7.43 -1.78 -9.54
N SER A 36 -8.44 -1.16 -8.92
CA SER A 36 -8.61 0.29 -8.99
C SER A 36 -7.43 1.01 -8.37
N LEU A 37 -7.03 0.60 -7.15
CA LEU A 37 -5.90 1.21 -6.45
C LEU A 37 -4.59 1.05 -7.24
N ALA A 38 -4.29 -0.16 -7.70
CA ALA A 38 -3.08 -0.43 -8.48
C ALA A 38 -3.08 0.36 -9.80
N GLY A 39 -4.23 0.44 -10.47
CA GLY A 39 -4.42 1.24 -11.69
C GLY A 39 -4.16 2.72 -11.45
N ASP A 40 -4.68 3.28 -10.36
CA ASP A 40 -4.51 4.69 -10.02
C ASP A 40 -3.07 5.03 -9.60
N ILE A 41 -2.39 4.11 -8.91
CA ILE A 41 -0.96 4.25 -8.61
C ILE A 41 -0.14 4.23 -9.89
N LYS A 42 -0.40 3.26 -10.78
CA LYS A 42 0.32 3.15 -12.06
C LYS A 42 0.14 4.41 -12.91
N LYS A 43 -1.08 4.91 -13.07
CA LYS A 43 -1.36 6.15 -13.81
C LYS A 43 -0.59 7.31 -13.21
N ARG A 44 -0.69 7.52 -11.89
CA ARG A 44 0.05 8.59 -11.23
C ARG A 44 1.55 8.48 -11.46
N ILE A 45 2.15 7.32 -11.24
CA ILE A 45 3.60 7.13 -11.43
C ILE A 45 4.02 7.38 -12.88
N VAL A 46 3.30 6.83 -13.86
CA VAL A 46 3.66 6.98 -15.28
C VAL A 46 3.42 8.40 -15.79
N ASP A 47 2.34 9.04 -15.36
CA ASP A 47 1.95 10.36 -15.86
C ASP A 47 2.68 11.51 -15.12
N THR A 48 3.13 11.30 -13.88
CA THR A 48 3.85 12.34 -13.10
C THR A 48 5.35 12.13 -12.97
N GLN A 49 5.89 10.94 -13.26
CA GLN A 49 7.33 10.74 -13.37
C GLN A 49 7.76 10.97 -14.83
N GLN A 50 8.27 12.18 -15.12
CA GLN A 50 9.34 12.30 -16.12
C GLN A 50 10.38 11.21 -15.81
N PRO A 51 10.99 10.56 -16.82
CA PRO A 51 11.79 9.35 -16.64
C PRO A 51 13.00 9.58 -15.73
N GLN A 52 12.79 9.55 -14.42
CA GLN A 52 13.86 9.43 -13.45
C GLN A 52 14.26 7.96 -13.44
N GLN A 53 15.27 7.72 -14.28
CA GLN A 53 16.15 6.57 -14.31
C GLN A 53 16.11 5.76 -13.02
N GLN A 54 15.71 4.49 -13.16
CA GLN A 54 16.06 3.34 -12.33
C GLN A 54 17.00 3.66 -11.18
N GLN A 55 16.46 4.12 -10.04
CA GLN A 55 17.14 4.01 -8.76
C GLN A 55 16.65 2.74 -8.09
N GLN A 56 17.31 1.66 -8.51
CA GLN A 56 17.36 0.42 -7.78
C GLN A 56 17.83 0.73 -6.35
N PRO A 57 17.03 0.49 -5.30
CA PRO A 57 17.55 0.60 -3.94
C PRO A 57 18.44 -0.63 -3.72
N THR A 58 19.75 -0.45 -3.92
CA THR A 58 20.79 -1.32 -3.35
C THR A 58 20.70 -1.20 -1.83
N GLY A 59 19.83 -2.02 -1.21
CA GLY A 59 19.62 -1.95 0.23
C GLY A 59 18.65 -2.99 0.80
N GLY A 60 18.46 -4.13 0.12
CA GLY A 60 17.73 -5.24 0.72
C GLY A 60 18.59 -5.95 1.76
N VAL A 61 18.24 -5.85 3.04
CA VAL A 61 18.82 -6.75 4.06
C VAL A 61 18.15 -8.12 3.89
N GLN A 62 18.88 -9.09 3.35
CA GLN A 62 18.45 -10.50 3.34
C GLN A 62 18.48 -11.06 4.77
N VAL A 63 17.33 -11.03 5.45
CA VAL A 63 17.10 -11.80 6.68
C VAL A 63 16.74 -13.23 6.28
N GLY A 64 17.72 -14.01 5.84
CA GLY A 64 17.46 -15.38 5.34
C GLY A 64 18.68 -16.26 5.06
N GLY A 65 19.89 -15.82 5.39
CA GLY A 65 21.10 -16.65 5.33
C GLY A 65 21.62 -16.92 6.73
N GLY A 66 21.33 -18.09 7.29
CA GLY A 66 21.87 -18.51 8.57
C GLY A 66 23.39 -18.70 8.48
N GLN A 67 24.14 -17.66 8.83
CA GLN A 67 25.58 -17.74 9.10
C GLN A 67 25.88 -17.03 10.42
N GLY A 68 26.06 -17.86 11.45
CA GLY A 68 26.93 -17.64 12.61
C GLY A 68 26.78 -16.33 13.38
N VAL A 69 25.93 -16.31 14.40
CA VAL A 69 26.07 -15.38 15.54
C VAL A 69 27.25 -15.84 16.42
N ALA A 70 28.47 -15.67 15.91
CA ALA A 70 29.68 -15.80 16.71
C ALA A 70 29.99 -14.46 17.37
N GLY A 71 29.42 -14.26 18.56
CA GLY A 71 29.94 -13.38 19.61
C GLY A 71 29.89 -11.88 19.35
N LEU A 72 29.13 -11.16 20.19
CA LEU A 72 29.64 -10.20 21.20
C LEU A 72 28.53 -9.19 21.51
N GLY A 73 28.31 -8.93 22.81
CA GLY A 73 27.65 -7.70 23.23
C GLY A 73 26.21 -7.86 23.72
N LYS A 74 26.09 -8.35 24.96
CA LYS A 74 25.11 -7.85 25.93
C LYS A 74 25.02 -6.33 25.80
N ASN A 75 23.90 -5.80 25.32
CA ASN A 75 23.27 -4.60 25.84
C ASN A 75 21.90 -4.37 25.21
N CYS A 76 20.94 -4.23 26.12
CA CYS A 76 19.56 -3.80 25.96
C CYS A 76 19.39 -2.62 25.00
N CYS A 77 18.36 -2.71 24.16
CA CYS A 77 17.41 -1.66 23.74
C CYS A 77 16.25 -2.36 23.02
#